data_AF-A0A6I5YN05-F1
#
_entry.id   AF-A0A6I5YN05-F1
#
_cell.length_a   1.000
_cell.length_b   1.000
_cell.length_c   1.000
_cell.angle_alpha   90.00
_cell.angle_beta   90.00
_cell.angle_gamma   90.00
#
_symmetry.space_group_name_H-M   'P 1'
#
loop_
_entity.id
_entity.type
_entity.pdbx_description
1 polymer ?
#
loop_
_entity_poly.entity_id
_entity_poly.type
_entity_poly.pdbx_seq_one_letter_code
_entity_poly.pdbx_strand_id
1 'polypeptide(L)'
;MSAMPRKTFCRQCNSQVALCEAVRCRSRFCKVKQDWPVTPARYESAELLATVSNSPPLLCQIIFTAAGDDKAMVADLRSNLQGDPLCRLRHAIAWAGKELGFSYHSIGRALNRDHSSVMHSHRVALRLVPLDDAFRLLCEDLARVGESAA
;
A
#
# COMPACT_ATOMS: atom_id res chain seq x y z
N MET A 1 5.46 11.44 38.86
CA MET A 1 5.10 10.35 37.93
C MET A 1 5.43 10.81 36.52
N SER A 2 6.52 10.33 35.92
CA SER A 2 6.89 10.72 34.55
C SER A 2 5.84 10.20 33.57
N ALA A 3 5.29 11.10 32.75
CA ALA A 3 4.38 10.74 31.67
C ALA A 3 5.11 9.77 30.73
N MET A 4 4.63 8.52 30.64
CA MET A 4 5.25 7.55 29.74
C MET A 4 5.10 8.01 28.29
N PRO A 5 6.14 7.89 27.45
CA PRO A 5 6.06 8.27 26.06
C PRO A 5 4.99 7.41 25.34
N ARG A 6 4.00 8.06 24.75
CA ARG A 6 3.01 7.41 23.88
C ARG A 6 3.65 7.20 22.51
N LYS A 7 3.59 5.99 21.94
CA LYS A 7 3.70 5.83 20.48
C LYS A 7 2.35 6.24 19.89
N THR A 8 2.38 7.17 18.93
CA THR A 8 1.21 8.01 18.63
C THR A 8 0.11 7.30 17.84
N PHE A 9 0.40 6.27 17.02
CA PHE A 9 -0.63 5.56 16.22
C PHE A 9 -0.24 4.10 15.88
N CYS A 10 -1.19 3.17 15.95
CA CYS A 10 -1.12 1.88 15.25
C CYS A 10 -1.51 2.10 13.78
N ARG A 11 -0.56 1.88 12.89
CA ARG A 11 -0.64 2.31 11.50
C ARG A 11 -1.56 1.48 10.60
N GLN A 12 -2.00 0.30 11.04
CA GLN A 12 -3.00 -0.50 10.29
C GLN A 12 -4.45 -0.12 10.61
N CYS A 13 -4.72 0.41 11.81
CA CYS A 13 -6.08 0.73 12.25
C CYS A 13 -6.28 2.21 12.62
N ASN A 14 -5.26 3.05 12.49
CA ASN A 14 -5.23 4.44 12.97
C ASN A 14 -5.60 4.62 14.47
N SER A 15 -5.70 3.53 15.23
CA SER A 15 -6.00 3.60 16.66
C SER A 15 -4.75 4.06 17.40
N GLN A 16 -4.88 5.05 18.27
CA GLN A 16 -3.82 5.35 19.25
C GLN A 16 -3.72 4.14 20.19
N VAL A 17 -2.53 3.57 20.35
CA VAL A 17 -2.33 2.44 21.27
C VAL A 17 -1.12 2.81 22.13
N ALA A 18 -1.29 2.81 23.46
CA ALA A 18 -0.16 3.08 24.33
C ALA A 18 0.93 2.01 24.13
N LEU A 19 2.20 2.36 24.31
CA LEU A 19 3.34 1.44 24.16
C LEU A 19 3.19 0.19 25.04
N CYS A 20 2.62 0.35 26.23
CA CYS A 20 2.28 -0.74 27.16
C CYS A 20 1.09 -1.61 26.70
N GLU A 21 0.22 -1.08 25.84
CA GLU A 21 -0.95 -1.78 25.29
C GLU A 21 -0.63 -2.49 23.96
N ALA A 22 0.51 -2.16 23.33
CA ALA A 22 1.04 -2.84 22.16
C ALA A 22 1.13 -4.37 22.33
N VAL A 23 1.46 -4.81 23.55
CA VAL A 23 1.58 -6.23 23.90
C VAL A 23 0.22 -6.93 23.82
N ARG A 24 -0.87 -6.21 24.13
CA ARG A 24 -2.27 -6.67 24.12
C ARG A 24 -2.92 -6.63 22.73
N CYS A 25 -2.30 -5.98 21.75
CA CYS A 25 -2.82 -5.97 20.39
C CYS A 25 -2.80 -7.40 19.82
N ARG A 26 -4.00 -7.94 19.55
CA ARG A 26 -4.20 -9.30 19.03
C ARG A 26 -3.76 -9.47 17.58
N SER A 27 -3.44 -8.37 16.87
CA SER A 27 -2.92 -8.44 15.51
C SER A 27 -1.50 -9.02 15.52
N ARG A 28 -1.31 -10.16 14.84
CA ARG A 28 0.02 -10.73 14.54
C ARG A 28 0.91 -9.78 13.74
N PHE A 29 0.32 -8.75 13.13
CA PHE A 29 0.98 -7.70 12.38
C PHE A 29 1.07 -6.37 13.14
N CYS A 30 0.87 -6.38 14.47
CA CYS A 30 1.00 -5.19 15.31
C CYS A 30 2.43 -4.65 15.27
N LYS A 31 2.67 -3.64 14.43
CA LYS A 31 4.00 -3.06 14.22
C LYS A 31 4.51 -2.16 15.35
N VAL A 32 3.71 -1.93 16.39
CA VAL A 32 4.22 -1.34 17.65
C VAL A 32 5.27 -2.27 18.29
N LYS A 33 5.17 -3.59 18.04
CA LYS A 33 6.18 -4.60 18.41
C LYS A 33 7.42 -4.62 17.48
N GLN A 34 7.45 -3.84 16.40
CA GLN A 34 8.51 -3.91 15.38
C GLN A 34 9.40 -2.65 15.30
N ASP A 35 9.35 -1.73 16.27
CA ASP A 35 10.23 -0.53 16.34
C ASP A 35 10.37 0.34 15.08
N TRP A 36 9.31 0.45 14.27
CA TRP A 36 9.30 1.35 13.11
C TRP A 36 8.84 2.77 13.49
N PRO A 37 9.48 3.83 12.98
CA PRO A 37 9.03 5.20 13.18
C PRO A 37 7.69 5.46 12.48
N VAL A 38 6.71 5.94 13.26
CA VAL A 38 5.39 6.38 12.77
C VAL A 38 5.51 7.82 12.31
N THR A 39 6.09 8.04 11.12
CA THR A 39 6.21 9.39 10.53
C THR A 39 5.30 9.52 9.31
N PRO A 40 4.64 10.68 9.10
CA PRO A 40 3.97 11.00 7.82
C PRO A 40 4.98 10.99 6.66
N ALA A 41 6.25 11.32 6.98
CA ALA A 41 7.49 10.69 6.52
C ALA A 41 7.40 9.77 5.29
N ARG A 42 6.79 8.60 5.53
CA ARG A 42 6.86 7.43 4.65
C ARG A 42 6.36 7.62 3.22
N TYR A 43 5.62 8.68 2.94
CA TYR A 43 5.07 8.97 1.61
C TYR A 43 5.89 10.05 0.91
N GLU A 44 7.07 10.40 1.42
CA GLU A 44 7.97 11.33 0.76
C GLU A 44 8.61 10.77 -0.51
N SER A 45 8.87 9.47 -0.55
CA SER A 45 9.40 8.79 -1.74
C SER A 45 9.04 7.31 -1.78
N ALA A 46 9.18 6.69 -2.96
CA ALA A 46 8.97 5.27 -3.16
C ALA A 46 9.96 4.41 -2.36
N GLU A 47 11.22 4.81 -2.26
CA GLU A 47 12.30 4.10 -1.54
C GLU A 47 12.02 4.07 -0.03
N LEU A 48 11.58 5.21 0.51
CA LEU A 48 11.22 5.29 1.91
C LEU A 48 9.98 4.45 2.20
N LEU A 49 8.99 4.47 1.30
CA LEU A 49 7.82 3.61 1.41
C LEU A 49 8.20 2.13 1.39
N ALA A 50 9.07 1.73 0.46
CA ALA A 50 9.55 0.37 0.28
C ALA A 50 10.27 -0.15 1.52
N THR A 51 11.16 0.67 2.09
CA THR A 51 11.87 0.38 3.33
C THR A 51 10.88 0.17 4.48
N VAL A 52 9.94 1.09 4.65
CA VAL A 52 8.99 1.10 5.77
C VAL A 52 7.93 -0.01 5.66
N SER A 53 7.48 -0.34 4.45
CA SER A 53 6.55 -1.47 4.24
C SER A 53 7.25 -2.80 4.05
N ASN A 54 8.59 -2.83 4.01
CA ASN A 54 9.39 -4.00 3.64
C ASN A 54 8.84 -4.64 2.36
N SER A 55 8.78 -3.85 1.30
CA SER A 55 8.20 -4.21 0.00
C SER A 55 9.21 -3.89 -1.11
N PRO A 56 9.11 -4.55 -2.28
CA PRO A 56 9.98 -4.22 -3.41
C PRO A 56 9.90 -2.73 -3.79
N PRO A 57 11.03 -2.03 -4.01
CA PRO A 57 11.03 -0.62 -4.41
C PRO A 57 10.17 -0.32 -5.63
N LEU A 58 10.26 -1.19 -6.64
CA LEU A 58 9.51 -1.08 -7.88
C LEU A 58 7.99 -1.02 -7.67
N LEU A 59 7.48 -1.83 -6.75
CA LEU A 59 6.06 -1.87 -6.41
C LEU A 59 5.61 -0.58 -5.72
N CYS A 60 6.49 0.04 -4.92
CA CYS A 60 6.24 1.36 -4.35
C CYS A 60 6.29 2.45 -5.42
N GLN A 61 7.19 2.36 -6.40
CA GLN A 61 7.24 3.28 -7.54
C GLN A 61 5.94 3.26 -8.35
N ILE A 62 5.37 2.08 -8.59
CA ILE A 62 4.07 1.91 -9.25
C ILE A 62 2.95 2.62 -8.48
N ILE A 63 2.95 2.53 -7.14
CA ILE A 63 1.96 3.22 -6.30
C ILE A 63 2.09 4.74 -6.41
N PHE A 64 3.31 5.27 -6.40
CA PHE A 64 3.57 6.71 -6.57
C PHE A 64 3.14 7.19 -7.96
N THR A 65 3.47 6.43 -9.00
CA THR A 65 3.06 6.73 -10.38
C THR A 65 1.53 6.74 -10.49
N ALA A 66 0.85 5.73 -9.94
CA ALA A 66 -0.61 5.66 -9.94
C ALA A 66 -1.26 6.82 -9.17
N ALA A 67 -0.55 7.39 -8.20
CA ALA A 67 -0.95 8.56 -7.43
C ALA A 67 -0.56 9.90 -8.10
N GLY A 68 0.12 9.88 -9.25
CA GLY A 68 0.69 11.08 -9.86
C GLY A 68 1.71 11.80 -8.97
N ASP A 69 2.47 11.04 -8.18
CA ASP A 69 3.43 11.51 -7.17
C ASP A 69 2.82 12.37 -6.05
N ASP A 70 1.48 12.41 -5.92
CA ASP A 70 0.80 13.08 -4.82
C ASP A 70 0.84 12.21 -3.55
N LYS A 71 1.54 12.72 -2.54
CA LYS A 71 1.72 12.08 -1.23
C LYS A 71 0.40 11.83 -0.50
N ALA A 72 -0.58 12.73 -0.64
CA ALA A 72 -1.91 12.56 -0.05
C ALA A 72 -2.65 11.41 -0.73
N MET A 73 -2.58 11.35 -2.06
CA MET A 73 -3.17 10.27 -2.84
C MET A 73 -2.51 8.90 -2.55
N VAL A 74 -1.19 8.85 -2.38
CA VAL A 74 -0.48 7.63 -1.91
C VAL A 74 -1.01 7.19 -0.53
N ALA A 75 -1.24 8.16 0.37
CA ALA A 75 -1.82 7.87 1.69
C ALA A 75 -3.22 7.28 1.56
N ASP A 76 -4.06 7.83 0.68
CA ASP A 76 -5.42 7.40 0.44
C ASP A 76 -5.51 6.03 -0.23
N LEU A 77 -4.65 5.75 -1.21
CA LEU A 77 -4.51 4.41 -1.81
C LEU A 77 -4.20 3.34 -0.75
N ARG A 78 -3.43 3.71 0.27
CA ARG A 78 -3.06 2.83 1.40
C ARG A 78 -4.01 2.89 2.60
N SER A 79 -5.01 3.77 2.57
CA SER A 79 -6.05 3.92 3.59
C SER A 79 -7.18 2.91 3.40
N ASN A 80 -8.17 2.90 4.30
CA ASN A 80 -9.40 2.10 4.17
C ASN A 80 -10.51 2.78 3.36
N LEU A 81 -10.32 3.99 2.81
CA LEU A 81 -11.33 4.70 2.02
C LEU A 81 -11.68 3.91 0.75
N GLN A 82 -12.96 3.94 0.34
CA GLN A 82 -13.49 3.10 -0.76
C GLN A 82 -14.12 3.91 -1.91
N GLY A 83 -13.62 5.12 -2.20
CA GLY A 83 -14.10 5.87 -3.36
C GLY A 83 -13.77 5.18 -4.69
N ASP A 84 -14.67 5.28 -5.67
CA ASP A 84 -14.50 4.64 -6.99
C ASP A 84 -13.14 4.91 -7.64
N PRO A 85 -12.60 6.15 -7.65
CA PRO A 85 -11.27 6.40 -8.22
C PRO A 85 -10.16 5.64 -7.49
N LEU A 86 -10.22 5.55 -6.15
CA LEU A 86 -9.23 4.83 -5.34
C LEU A 86 -9.31 3.33 -5.55
N CYS A 87 -10.52 2.78 -5.62
CA CYS A 87 -10.72 1.36 -5.89
C CYS A 87 -10.19 0.98 -7.27
N ARG A 88 -10.51 1.79 -8.30
CA ARG A 88 -10.01 1.61 -9.66
C ARG A 88 -8.48 1.61 -9.70
N LEU A 89 -7.82 2.58 -9.07
CA LEU A 89 -6.35 2.63 -9.01
C LEU A 89 -5.76 1.42 -8.27
N ARG A 90 -6.36 0.97 -7.17
CA ARG A 90 -5.90 -0.25 -6.47
C ARG A 90 -6.04 -1.50 -7.33
N HIS A 91 -7.09 -1.60 -8.13
CA HIS A 91 -7.24 -2.69 -9.10
C HIS A 91 -6.14 -2.65 -10.16
N ALA A 92 -5.85 -1.46 -10.71
CA ALA A 92 -4.77 -1.27 -11.68
C ALA A 92 -3.39 -1.63 -11.09
N ILE A 93 -3.08 -1.17 -9.87
CA ILE A 93 -1.83 -1.52 -9.18
C ILE A 93 -1.73 -3.02 -8.93
N ALA A 94 -2.83 -3.67 -8.54
CA ALA A 94 -2.85 -5.11 -8.32
C ALA A 94 -2.60 -5.90 -9.61
N TRP A 95 -3.14 -5.43 -10.75
CA TRP A 95 -2.87 -6.00 -12.07
C TRP A 95 -1.41 -5.81 -12.48
N ALA A 96 -0.91 -4.57 -12.48
CA ALA A 96 0.46 -4.26 -12.89
C ALA A 96 1.49 -5.02 -12.02
N GLY A 97 1.28 -5.05 -10.70
CA GLY A 97 2.14 -5.82 -9.81
C GLY A 97 2.11 -7.33 -10.10
N LYS A 98 0.99 -7.85 -10.62
CA LYS A 98 0.87 -9.27 -10.98
C LYS A 98 1.53 -9.60 -12.31
N GLU A 99 1.41 -8.75 -13.31
CA GLU A 99 2.13 -8.88 -14.58
C GLU A 99 3.65 -8.87 -14.38
N LEU A 100 4.14 -8.05 -13.45
CA LEU A 100 5.56 -7.99 -13.07
C LEU A 100 6.01 -9.15 -12.15
N GLY A 101 5.17 -10.16 -11.93
CA GLY A 101 5.52 -11.37 -11.19
C GLY A 101 5.51 -11.24 -9.66
N PHE A 102 5.10 -10.10 -9.07
CA PHE A 102 5.05 -9.98 -7.62
C PHE A 102 3.98 -10.90 -6.99
N SER A 103 4.23 -11.32 -5.74
CA SER A 103 3.25 -12.08 -4.96
C SER A 103 2.15 -11.17 -4.41
N TYR A 104 0.94 -11.71 -4.20
CA TYR A 104 -0.17 -10.97 -3.57
C TYR A 104 0.18 -10.42 -2.19
N HIS A 105 1.05 -11.12 -1.44
CA HIS A 105 1.53 -10.64 -0.15
C HIS A 105 2.44 -9.42 -0.29
N SER A 106 3.33 -9.39 -1.28
CA SER A 106 4.18 -8.21 -1.53
C SER A 106 3.34 -7.01 -1.96
N ILE A 107 2.38 -7.22 -2.87
CA ILE A 107 1.40 -6.19 -3.29
C ILE A 107 0.61 -5.69 -2.08
N GLY A 108 0.10 -6.59 -1.24
CA GLY A 108 -0.65 -6.26 -0.03
C GLY A 108 0.17 -5.45 0.96
N ARG A 109 1.44 -5.80 1.19
CA ARG A 109 2.34 -5.02 2.06
C ARG A 109 2.53 -3.59 1.55
N ALA A 110 2.75 -3.41 0.24
CA ALA A 110 2.92 -2.09 -0.36
C ALA A 110 1.62 -1.28 -0.38
N LEU A 111 0.45 -1.92 -0.49
CA LEU A 111 -0.84 -1.24 -0.41
C LEU A 111 -1.40 -1.11 1.02
N ASN A 112 -0.72 -1.67 2.03
CA ASN A 112 -1.27 -1.83 3.38
C ASN A 112 -2.62 -2.57 3.42
N ARG A 113 -2.76 -3.61 2.60
CA ARG A 113 -3.97 -4.44 2.48
C ARG A 113 -3.65 -5.91 2.70
N ASP A 114 -4.67 -6.65 3.11
CA ASP A 114 -4.55 -8.10 3.16
C ASP A 114 -4.44 -8.69 1.74
N HIS A 115 -3.66 -9.75 1.61
CA HIS A 115 -3.44 -10.45 0.34
C HIS A 115 -4.76 -10.91 -0.32
N SER A 116 -5.78 -11.30 0.45
CA SER A 116 -7.08 -11.68 -0.10
C SER A 116 -7.81 -10.50 -0.76
N SER A 117 -7.68 -9.29 -0.22
CA SER A 117 -8.21 -8.06 -0.81
C SER A 117 -7.50 -7.70 -2.11
N VAL A 118 -6.19 -7.97 -2.18
CA VAL A 118 -5.42 -7.82 -3.42
C VAL A 118 -5.85 -8.85 -4.46
N MET A 119 -6.03 -10.11 -4.07
CA MET A 119 -6.54 -11.15 -4.98
C MET A 119 -7.89 -10.77 -5.57
N HIS A 120 -8.80 -10.25 -4.74
CA HIS A 120 -10.07 -9.72 -5.21
C HIS A 120 -9.87 -8.58 -6.22
N SER A 121 -9.03 -7.60 -5.88
CA SER A 121 -8.71 -6.46 -6.75
C SER A 121 -8.15 -6.90 -8.11
N HIS A 122 -7.27 -7.89 -8.11
CA HIS A 122 -6.70 -8.45 -9.33
C HIS A 122 -7.77 -9.15 -10.18
N ARG A 123 -8.66 -9.95 -9.58
CA ARG A 123 -9.77 -10.58 -10.32
C ARG A 123 -10.72 -9.55 -10.92
N VAL A 124 -10.97 -8.44 -10.23
CA VAL A 124 -11.77 -7.34 -10.77
C VAL A 124 -11.04 -6.70 -11.94
N ALA A 125 -9.75 -6.42 -11.81
CA ALA A 125 -8.95 -5.86 -12.90
C ALA A 125 -8.98 -6.75 -14.16
N LEU A 126 -8.82 -8.07 -14.02
CA LEU A 126 -8.91 -9.02 -15.14
C LEU A 126 -10.26 -8.97 -15.89
N ARG A 127 -11.34 -8.59 -15.20
CA ARG A 127 -12.65 -8.40 -15.84
C ARG A 127 -12.78 -7.03 -16.51
N LEU A 128 -12.17 -6.00 -15.94
CA LEU A 128 -12.25 -4.62 -16.45
C LEU A 128 -11.36 -4.39 -17.67
N VAL A 129 -10.16 -4.96 -17.71
CA VAL A 129 -9.19 -4.81 -18.81
C VAL A 129 -9.81 -5.02 -20.21
N PRO A 130 -10.58 -6.10 -20.48
CA PRO A 130 -11.19 -6.27 -21.80
C PRO A 130 -12.42 -5.40 -22.07
N LEU A 131 -12.97 -4.71 -21.06
CA LEU A 131 -14.22 -3.95 -21.16
C LEU A 131 -14.01 -2.43 -21.19
N ASP A 132 -12.85 -1.96 -20.75
CA ASP A 132 -12.56 -0.55 -20.51
C ASP A 132 -11.14 -0.22 -20.98
N ASP A 133 -11.05 0.35 -22.19
CA ASP A 133 -9.76 0.69 -22.81
C ASP A 133 -8.96 1.70 -21.97
N ALA A 134 -9.61 2.66 -21.32
CA ALA A 134 -8.92 3.63 -20.47
C ALA A 134 -8.33 2.95 -19.23
N PHE A 135 -9.03 1.96 -18.66
CA PHE A 135 -8.50 1.14 -17.57
C PHE A 135 -7.32 0.28 -18.03
N ARG A 136 -7.44 -0.34 -19.20
CA ARG A 136 -6.38 -1.16 -19.79
C ARG A 136 -5.10 -0.36 -20.03
N LEU A 137 -5.21 0.82 -20.63
CA LEU A 137 -4.07 1.71 -20.84
C LEU A 137 -3.39 2.10 -19.52
N LEU A 138 -4.18 2.46 -18.50
CA LEU A 138 -3.66 2.74 -17.17
C LEU A 138 -2.89 1.54 -16.59
N CYS A 139 -3.42 0.32 -16.71
CA CYS A 139 -2.77 -0.89 -16.25
C CYS A 139 -1.42 -1.13 -16.97
N GLU A 140 -1.40 -1.00 -18.30
CA GLU A 140 -0.22 -1.18 -19.15
C GLU A 140 0.84 -0.08 -18.90
N ASP A 141 0.43 1.16 -18.68
CA ASP A 141 1.32 2.27 -18.30
C ASP A 141 2.02 1.98 -16.97
N LEU A 142 1.27 1.52 -15.96
CA LEU A 142 1.82 1.16 -14.66
C LEU A 142 2.76 -0.04 -14.73
N ALA A 143 2.48 -1.03 -15.58
CA ALA A 143 3.37 -2.17 -15.79
C ALA A 143 4.69 -1.76 -16.45
N ARG A 144 4.66 -0.86 -17.44
CA ARG A 144 5.85 -0.34 -18.14
C ARG A 144 6.81 0.46 -17.26
N VAL A 145 6.28 1.19 -16.27
CA VAL A 145 7.13 1.84 -15.24
C VAL A 145 7.94 0.80 -14.47
N GLY A 146 7.38 -0.40 -14.29
CA GLY A 146 8.06 -1.55 -13.71
C GLY A 146 9.29 -1.99 -14.51
N GLU A 147 9.20 -1.98 -15.84
CA GLU A 147 10.26 -2.47 -16.71
C GLU A 147 11.41 -1.47 -16.86
N SER A 148 11.13 -0.18 -16.78
CA SER A 148 12.14 0.89 -16.98
C SER A 148 13.08 1.08 -15.77
N ALA A 149 12.72 0.54 -14.60
CA ALA A 149 13.46 0.69 -13.35
C ALA A 149 14.11 -0.62 -12.85
N ALA A 150 14.05 -1.69 -13.66
CA ALA A 150 14.70 -2.98 -13.41
C ALA A 150 16.05 -3.06 -14.15
#